data_AF-A0A3C1VJT1-F1
#
_entry.id   AF-A0A3C1VJT1-F1
#
_cell.length_a   1.000
_cell.length_b   1.000
_cell.length_c   1.000
_cell.angle_alpha   90.00
_cell.angle_beta   90.00
_cell.angle_gamma   90.00
#
_symmetry.space_group_name_H-M   'P 1'
#
loop_
_entity.id
_entity.type
_entity.pdbx_description
1 polymer ?
#
loop_
_entity_poly.entity_id
_entity_poly.type
_entity_poly.pdbx_seq_one_letter_code
_entity_poly.pdbx_strand_id
1 'polypeptide(L)'
;MAGKTSSQIYLYIDGVSSRDLFIALINKSGQIISQRLIKNGSRTEKLLTSLVEFIGKPPQKLKGIIVVQGGGSFSQSRLVCTVANTLAYAWGIKVAATSSWPNTE
;
A
#
# COMPACT_ATOMS: atom_id res chain seq x y z
N MET A 1 -10.84 11.40 -31.51
CA MET A 1 -11.20 11.66 -30.10
C MET A 1 -10.63 10.52 -29.26
N ALA A 2 -9.46 10.72 -28.65
CA ALA A 2 -8.82 9.68 -27.83
C ALA A 2 -9.35 9.80 -26.39
N GLY A 3 -10.11 8.79 -25.95
CA GLY A 3 -10.59 8.71 -24.58
C GLY A 3 -9.41 8.64 -23.61
N LYS A 4 -9.27 9.64 -22.73
CA LYS A 4 -8.36 9.60 -21.59
C LYS A 4 -8.84 8.49 -20.64
N THR A 5 -8.33 7.28 -20.80
CA THR A 5 -8.50 6.23 -19.79
C THR A 5 -7.83 6.73 -18.51
N SER A 6 -8.64 7.19 -17.56
CA SER A 6 -8.15 7.55 -16.23
C SER A 6 -7.79 6.27 -15.52
N SER A 7 -6.56 5.78 -15.72
CA SER A 7 -6.05 4.58 -15.04
C SER A 7 -6.16 4.80 -13.53
N GLN A 8 -7.08 4.08 -12.91
CA GLN A 8 -7.27 4.07 -11.46
C GLN A 8 -6.02 3.49 -10.82
N ILE A 9 -5.55 4.13 -9.75
CA ILE A 9 -4.36 3.73 -9.01
C ILE A 9 -4.79 3.27 -7.63
N TYR A 10 -4.14 2.22 -7.14
CA TYR A 10 -4.30 1.69 -5.79
C TYR A 10 -2.95 1.67 -5.09
N LEU A 11 -2.95 1.97 -3.80
CA LEU A 11 -1.78 1.78 -2.94
C LEU A 11 -1.83 0.36 -2.38
N TYR A 12 -0.82 -0.44 -2.66
CA TYR A 12 -0.65 -1.77 -2.12
C TYR A 12 0.37 -1.74 -0.97
N ILE A 13 0.05 -2.42 0.12
CA ILE A 13 0.90 -2.50 1.32
C ILE A 13 0.99 -3.95 1.80
N ASP A 14 2.22 -4.47 1.87
CA ASP A 14 2.54 -5.79 2.42
C ASP A 14 3.66 -5.66 3.46
N GLY A 15 3.35 -5.92 4.72
CA GLY A 15 4.33 -6.06 5.80
C GLY A 15 4.30 -7.42 6.47
N VAL A 16 3.73 -8.40 5.77
CA VAL A 16 3.53 -9.77 6.25
C VAL A 16 4.63 -10.67 5.72
N SER A 17 4.96 -10.53 4.43
CA SER A 17 5.89 -11.42 3.73
C SER A 17 7.35 -11.26 4.17
N SER A 18 7.69 -10.20 4.92
CA SER A 18 9.03 -9.97 5.43
C SER A 18 9.06 -9.07 6.68
N ARG A 19 10.24 -8.92 7.29
CA ARG A 19 10.47 -7.92 8.35
C ARG A 19 10.24 -6.49 7.83
N ASP A 20 10.47 -6.27 6.55
CA ASP A 20 10.36 -4.98 5.89
C ASP A 20 8.97 -4.79 5.28
N LEU A 21 8.56 -3.53 5.13
CA LEU A 21 7.28 -3.16 4.53
C LEU A 21 7.47 -2.94 3.04
N PHE A 22 6.89 -3.81 2.23
CA PHE A 22 6.76 -3.60 0.80
C PHE A 22 5.55 -2.69 0.52
N ILE A 23 5.77 -1.66 -0.30
CA ILE A 23 4.72 -0.78 -0.78
C ILE A 23 4.79 -0.61 -2.28
N ALA A 24 3.64 -0.54 -2.94
CA ALA A 24 3.55 -0.30 -4.36
C ALA A 24 2.35 0.55 -4.75
N LEU A 25 2.50 1.31 -5.84
CA LEU A 25 1.38 1.86 -6.58
C LEU A 25 1.06 0.88 -7.70
N ILE A 26 -0.17 0.40 -7.76
CA ILE A 26 -0.63 -0.51 -8.80
C ILE A 26 -1.76 0.14 -9.60
N ASN A 27 -1.89 -0.21 -10.88
CA ASN A 27 -3.06 0.17 -11.66
C ASN A 27 -4.20 -0.83 -11.45
N LYS A 28 -5.36 -0.56 -12.07
CA LYS A 28 -6.54 -1.45 -12.02
C LYS A 28 -6.27 -2.88 -12.54
N SER A 29 -5.32 -3.06 -13.46
CA SER A 29 -4.96 -4.40 -13.95
C SER A 29 -3.94 -5.12 -13.06
N GLY A 30 -3.55 -4.54 -11.93
CA GLY A 30 -2.59 -5.12 -10.99
C GLY A 30 -1.12 -4.90 -11.37
N GLN A 31 -0.83 -4.14 -12.43
CA GLN A 31 0.54 -3.84 -12.81
C GLN A 31 1.15 -2.82 -11.85
N ILE A 32 2.38 -3.08 -11.41
CA ILE A 32 3.16 -2.20 -10.56
C ILE A 32 3.62 -0.98 -11.38
N ILE A 33 3.19 0.21 -10.96
CA ILE A 33 3.62 1.50 -11.51
C ILE A 33 4.90 1.97 -10.81
N SER A 34 4.99 1.75 -9.49
CA SER A 34 6.13 2.10 -8.66
C SER A 34 6.12 1.23 -7.41
N GLN A 35 7.28 0.91 -6.87
CA GLN A 35 7.41 0.12 -5.65
C GLN A 35 8.60 0.57 -4.80
N ARG A 36 8.52 0.30 -3.51
CA ARG A 36 9.60 0.52 -2.55
C ARG A 36 9.54 -0.52 -1.44
N LEU A 37 10.71 -1.00 -1.03
CA LEU A 37 10.85 -1.73 0.22
C LEU A 37 11.29 -0.75 1.31
N ILE A 38 10.46 -0.55 2.32
CA ILE A 38 10.76 0.26 3.49
C ILE A 38 11.29 -0.67 4.58
N LYS A 39 12.52 -0.43 5.01
CA LYS A 39 13.12 -1.19 6.11
C LYS A 39 12.36 -0.93 7.40
N ASN A 40 11.69 -1.95 7.93
CA ASN A 40 10.74 -1.83 9.05
C ASN A 40 11.22 -2.59 10.31
N GLY A 41 12.54 -2.79 10.45
CA GLY A 41 13.17 -3.34 11.66
C GLY A 41 12.96 -2.47 12.91
N SER A 42 14.01 -2.13 13.65
CA SER A 42 13.92 -1.34 14.90
C SER A 42 13.46 0.13 14.74
N ARG A 43 12.89 0.52 13.60
CA ARG A 43 12.64 1.92 13.22
C ARG A 43 11.23 2.15 12.67
N THR A 44 10.22 1.55 13.31
CA THR A 44 8.80 1.81 13.05
C THR A 44 8.46 3.31 13.01
N GLU A 45 9.17 4.13 13.77
CA GLU A 45 9.02 5.59 13.84
C GLU A 45 9.23 6.29 12.48
N LYS A 46 10.05 5.71 11.59
CA LYS A 46 10.34 6.29 10.27
C LYS A 46 9.35 5.86 9.20
N LEU A 47 8.46 4.91 9.50
CA LEU A 47 7.57 4.29 8.54
C LEU A 47 6.63 5.32 7.89
N LEU A 48 6.01 6.18 8.71
CA LEU A 48 5.11 7.23 8.21
C LEU A 48 5.85 8.23 7.31
N THR A 49 7.05 8.67 7.72
CA THR A 49 7.86 9.58 6.91
C THR A 49 8.25 8.94 5.58
N SER A 50 8.72 7.69 5.57
CA SER A 50 9.08 6.98 4.34
C SER A 50 7.90 6.69 3.42
N LEU A 51 6.70 6.47 3.99
CA LEU A 51 5.44 6.36 3.23
C LEU A 51 5.07 7.70 2.59
N VAL A 52 5.12 8.80 3.35
CA VAL A 52 4.85 10.14 2.82
C VAL A 52 5.86 10.53 1.74
N GLU A 53 7.14 10.18 1.89
CA GLU A 53 8.17 10.39 0.87
C GLU A 53 7.94 9.56 -0.40
N PHE A 54 7.38 8.35 -0.28
CA PHE A 54 7.09 7.50 -1.43
C PHE A 54 5.83 7.95 -2.17
N ILE A 55 4.77 8.26 -1.43
CA ILE A 55 3.45 8.59 -1.99
C ILE A 55 3.40 10.07 -2.39
N GLY A 56 4.10 10.93 -1.67
CA GLY A 56 4.01 12.38 -1.81
C GLY A 56 2.62 12.89 -1.43
N LYS A 57 2.05 13.76 -2.26
CA LYS A 57 0.62 14.10 -2.19
C LYS A 57 -0.19 12.94 -2.76
N PRO A 58 -1.40 12.63 -2.21
CA PRO A 58 -2.23 11.57 -2.76
C PRO A 58 -2.43 11.81 -4.26
N PRO A 59 -2.08 10.84 -5.12
CA PRO A 59 -2.35 10.96 -6.55
C PRO A 59 -3.83 11.27 -6.72
N GLN A 60 -4.22 12.26 -7.54
CA GLN A 60 -5.63 12.55 -7.83
C GLN A 60 -6.42 11.31 -8.31
N LYS A 61 -5.70 10.28 -8.78
CA LYS A 61 -6.23 9.01 -9.29
C LYS A 61 -6.20 7.86 -8.29
N LEU A 62 -5.74 8.08 -7.05
CA LEU A 62 -5.74 7.06 -6.00
C LEU A 62 -7.18 6.74 -5.59
N LYS A 63 -7.60 5.49 -5.75
CA LYS A 63 -8.99 5.05 -5.49
C LYS A 63 -9.16 4.22 -4.23
N GLY A 64 -8.08 3.65 -3.72
CA GLY A 64 -8.12 2.84 -2.52
C GLY A 64 -6.76 2.32 -2.11
N ILE A 65 -6.76 1.68 -0.94
CA ILE A 65 -5.60 1.01 -0.36
C ILE A 65 -5.91 -0.49 -0.30
N ILE A 66 -4.98 -1.32 -0.75
CA ILE A 66 -5.03 -2.77 -0.65
C ILE A 66 -3.97 -3.18 0.36
N VAL A 67 -4.37 -3.92 1.38
CA VAL A 67 -3.50 -4.31 2.48
C VAL A 67 -3.45 -5.83 2.61
N VAL A 68 -2.24 -6.39 2.74
CA VAL A 68 -2.10 -7.83 2.99
C VAL A 68 -2.42 -8.16 4.45
N GLN A 69 -3.27 -9.16 4.65
CA GLN A 69 -3.66 -9.69 5.95
C GLN A 69 -3.38 -11.19 6.04
N GLY A 70 -2.63 -11.60 7.08
CA GLY A 70 -2.38 -13.00 7.44
C GLY A 70 -1.04 -13.53 6.93
N GLY A 71 -0.40 -14.44 7.71
CA GLY A 71 0.88 -15.09 7.38
C GLY A 71 2.14 -14.49 8.05
N GLY A 72 2.02 -13.36 8.75
CA GLY A 72 3.15 -12.59 9.29
C GLY A 72 3.02 -12.34 10.80
N SER A 73 3.92 -11.52 11.35
CA SER A 73 3.89 -11.17 12.79
C SER A 73 2.60 -10.44 13.16
N PHE A 74 2.07 -10.75 14.35
CA PHE A 74 0.90 -10.08 14.92
C PHE A 74 1.09 -8.57 15.05
N SER A 75 2.29 -8.15 15.50
CA SER A 75 2.63 -6.73 15.65
C SER A 75 2.71 -6.03 14.31
N GLN A 76 3.29 -6.67 13.29
CA GLN A 76 3.36 -6.11 11.94
C GLN A 76 1.98 -5.97 11.30
N SER A 77 1.13 -7.00 11.43
CA SER A 77 -0.23 -6.98 10.87
C SER A 77 -1.05 -5.82 11.44
N ARG A 78 -0.95 -5.58 12.75
CA ARG A 78 -1.60 -4.43 13.42
C ARG A 78 -1.06 -3.10 12.93
N LEU A 79 0.26 -2.97 12.84
CA LEU A 79 0.91 -1.76 12.33
C LEU A 79 0.40 -1.44 10.92
N VAL A 80 0.43 -2.42 10.03
CA VAL A 80 0.03 -2.27 8.62
C VAL A 80 -1.45 -1.91 8.50
N CYS A 81 -2.33 -2.56 9.26
CA CYS A 81 -3.76 -2.23 9.27
C CYS A 81 -4.03 -0.82 9.82
N THR A 82 -3.36 -0.43 10.91
CA THR A 82 -3.52 0.91 11.50
C THR A 82 -3.07 2.01 10.52
N VAL A 83 -1.95 1.80 9.85
CA VAL A 83 -1.42 2.74 8.84
C VAL A 83 -2.38 2.84 7.65
N ALA A 84 -2.82 1.71 7.08
CA ALA A 84 -3.75 1.70 5.96
C ALA A 84 -5.06 2.42 6.30
N ASN A 85 -5.64 2.14 7.47
CA ASN A 85 -6.88 2.78 7.90
C ASN A 85 -6.71 4.28 8.17
N THR A 86 -5.59 4.69 8.76
CA THR A 86 -5.29 6.11 9.01
C THR A 86 -5.17 6.89 7.70
N LEU A 87 -4.44 6.35 6.72
CA LEU A 87 -4.30 6.96 5.40
C LEU A 87 -5.64 7.01 4.65
N ALA A 88 -6.41 5.94 4.72
CA ALA A 88 -7.73 5.87 4.10
C ALA A 88 -8.70 6.90 4.69
N TYR A 89 -8.69 7.06 6.02
CA TYR A 89 -9.45 8.09 6.70
C TYR A 89 -9.01 9.50 6.27
N ALA A 90 -7.70 9.77 6.26
CA ALA A 90 -7.15 11.07 5.88
C ALA A 90 -7.45 11.46 4.42
N TRP A 91 -7.52 10.48 3.51
CA TRP A 91 -7.75 10.72 2.08
C TRP A 91 -9.19 10.47 1.63
N GLY A 92 -10.09 10.04 2.52
CA GLY A 92 -11.47 9.73 2.16
C GLY A 92 -11.60 8.59 1.14
N ILE A 93 -10.69 7.61 1.19
CA ILE A 93 -10.68 6.44 0.28
C ILE A 93 -10.95 5.14 1.05
N LYS A 94 -11.26 4.06 0.33
CA LYS A 94 -11.58 2.76 0.94
C LYS A 94 -10.32 1.89 1.09
N VAL A 95 -10.34 1.02 2.10
CA VAL A 95 -9.35 -0.05 2.30
C VAL A 95 -9.97 -1.40 1.92
N ALA A 96 -9.22 -2.24 1.23
CA ALA A 96 -9.53 -3.65 1.01
C ALA A 96 -8.41 -4.53 1.56
N ALA A 97 -8.76 -5.68 2.11
CA ALA A 97 -7.81 -6.68 2.58
C ALA A 97 -7.61 -7.78 1.53
N THR A 98 -6.40 -8.34 1.44
CA THR A 98 -6.08 -9.52 0.64
C THR A 98 -5.21 -10.50 1.45
N SER A 99 -5.37 -11.80 1.24
CA SER A 99 -4.60 -12.84 1.93
C SER A 99 -3.25 -13.17 1.28
N SER A 100 -3.00 -12.66 0.07
CA SER A 100 -1.76 -12.89 -0.66
C SER A 100 -1.45 -11.76 -1.64
N TRP A 101 -0.20 -11.70 -2.09
CA TRP A 101 0.16 -11.01 -3.32
C TRP A 101 -0.64 -11.61 -4.50
N PRO A 102 -1.12 -10.82 -5.47
CA PRO A 102 -1.63 -11.39 -6.72
C PRO A 102 -0.46 -12.05 -7.44
N ASN A 103 -0.31 -13.37 -7.26
CA ASN A 103 0.65 -14.16 -8.02
C ASN A 103 0.37 -13.92 -9.51
N THR A 104 1.38 -13.41 -10.22
CA THR A 104 1.52 -13.67 -11.64
C THR A 104 1.58 -15.18 -11.81
N GLU A 105 0.59 -15.74 -12.50
CA GLU A 105 0.76 -17.02 -13.19
C GLU A 105 1.99 -16.98 -14.11
#